data_AF-A0A7L1H7P1-F1
#
_entry.id   AF-A0A7L1H7P1-F1
#
_cell.length_a   1.000
_cell.length_b   1.000
_cell.length_c   1.000
_cell.angle_alpha   90.00
_cell.angle_beta   90.00
_cell.angle_gamma   90.00
#
_symmetry.space_group_name_H-M   'P 1'
#
loop_
_entity.id
_entity.type
_entity.pdbx_description
1 polymer ?
#
loop_
_entity_poly.entity_id
_entity_poly.type
_entity_poly.pdbx_seq_one_letter_code
_entity_poly.pdbx_strand_id
1 'polypeptide(L)'
;MGDVTPAEETERRASCCQLFDSSMRNEARRLRTFQQWPDTSPVSARDLVRAGFFFVGPGDEVQCFCCGGVLKDWGPGDWPALEHLKFFPSCKFICGEDVGNQEMLPLREIFDTVDGQFLSLLQGLDSEEAALPNEPEYPEMVTEEMRLSTFQNWPQYADMNPERLARAGFFYTGQDDVVRCFYCDGHVRNWSFRDDPWTEHAKWYPGCEFLLRSKGREFIRSVQESFSSTLFGFFLFFFGKDESRISTEEQLRRLREERMCKLCMDGDVSVVFVPCGHLVACGECALNLRLCPICRALIQESVKTFMS
;
A
#
# COMPACT_ATOMS: atom_id res chain seq x y z
N MET A 1 -26.64 35.71 -2.13
CA MET A 1 -26.60 34.23 -2.05
C MET A 1 -27.03 33.74 -3.41
N GLY A 2 -26.09 33.62 -4.33
CA GLY A 2 -26.33 33.15 -5.70
C GLY A 2 -26.04 31.66 -5.72
N ASP A 3 -27.06 30.87 -6.03
CA ASP A 3 -26.98 29.42 -6.17
C ASP A 3 -26.17 29.10 -7.43
N VAL A 4 -25.06 28.36 -7.28
CA VAL A 4 -24.16 28.01 -8.39
C VAL A 4 -24.76 26.82 -9.13
N THR A 5 -24.77 26.88 -10.45
CA THR A 5 -25.45 25.87 -11.27
C THR A 5 -24.62 24.58 -11.42
N PRO A 6 -25.24 23.40 -11.58
CA PRO A 6 -24.53 22.12 -11.75
C PRO A 6 -23.55 22.07 -12.94
N ALA A 7 -23.76 22.92 -13.95
CA ALA A 7 -22.87 23.07 -15.10
C ALA A 7 -21.56 23.76 -14.72
N GLU A 8 -21.59 24.78 -13.86
CA GLU A 8 -20.40 25.50 -13.37
C GLU A 8 -19.57 24.64 -12.39
N GLU A 9 -20.22 23.72 -11.67
CA GLU A 9 -19.55 22.72 -10.82
C GLU A 9 -18.85 21.64 -11.66
N THR A 10 -19.44 21.28 -12.81
CA THR A 10 -18.85 20.34 -13.78
C THR A 10 -17.69 20.99 -14.56
N GLU A 11 -17.77 22.29 -14.88
CA GLU A 11 -16.67 23.05 -15.49
C GLU A 11 -15.51 23.29 -14.50
N ARG A 12 -15.78 23.52 -13.20
CA ARG A 12 -14.72 23.56 -12.17
C ARG A 12 -14.07 22.19 -11.96
N ARG A 13 -14.84 21.09 -12.04
CA ARG A 13 -14.30 19.72 -12.04
C ARG A 13 -13.46 19.42 -13.27
N ALA A 14 -13.86 19.94 -14.44
CA ALA A 14 -13.13 19.77 -15.70
C ALA A 14 -11.89 20.68 -15.81
N SER A 15 -11.89 21.87 -15.19
CA SER A 15 -10.73 22.76 -15.12
C SER A 15 -9.62 22.25 -14.20
N CYS A 16 -9.91 21.33 -13.27
CA CYS A 16 -8.88 20.68 -12.45
C CYS A 16 -8.12 19.58 -13.23
N CYS A 17 -8.64 19.15 -14.39
CA CYS A 17 -8.02 18.15 -15.26
C CYS A 17 -6.87 18.69 -16.13
N GLN A 18 -6.49 19.97 -15.98
CA GLN A 18 -5.46 20.62 -16.79
C GLN A 18 -4.26 21.12 -15.98
N LEU A 19 -3.57 20.26 -15.23
CA LEU A 19 -2.14 20.42 -14.98
C LEU A 19 -1.52 19.02 -14.84
N PHE A 20 -1.31 18.36 -15.97
CA PHE A 20 -0.34 17.26 -16.06
C PHE A 20 1.06 17.85 -15.83
N ASP A 21 1.43 18.06 -14.57
CA ASP A 21 2.83 18.35 -14.25
C ASP A 21 3.62 17.04 -14.36
N SER A 22 4.17 16.80 -15.55
CA SER A 22 5.01 15.63 -15.86
C SER A 22 6.16 15.47 -14.87
N SER A 23 6.55 16.55 -14.19
CA SER A 23 7.60 16.52 -13.18
C SER A 23 7.20 15.80 -11.89
N MET A 24 5.90 15.70 -11.58
CA MET A 24 5.40 14.98 -10.40
C MET A 24 5.41 13.46 -10.57
N ARG A 25 5.88 12.94 -11.71
CA ARG A 25 6.24 11.51 -11.87
C ARG A 25 7.41 11.11 -10.99
N ASN A 26 8.25 12.06 -10.57
CA ASN A 26 9.38 11.80 -9.70
C ASN A 26 8.99 11.79 -8.23
N GLU A 27 9.16 10.64 -7.57
CA GLU A 27 8.81 10.46 -6.15
C GLU A 27 9.56 11.41 -5.23
N ALA A 28 10.86 11.64 -5.46
CA ALA A 28 11.66 12.58 -4.67
C ALA A 28 11.12 14.01 -4.77
N ARG A 29 10.62 14.39 -5.96
CA ARG A 29 9.98 15.68 -6.18
C ARG A 29 8.62 15.77 -5.49
N ARG A 30 7.80 14.71 -5.55
CA ARG A 30 6.54 14.66 -4.78
C ARG A 30 6.80 14.79 -3.29
N LEU A 31 7.79 14.08 -2.74
CA LEU A 31 8.11 14.13 -1.31
C LEU A 31 8.50 15.54 -0.85
N ARG A 32 9.25 16.29 -1.67
CA ARG A 32 9.61 17.69 -1.36
C ARG A 32 8.41 18.63 -1.22
N THR A 33 7.23 18.27 -1.75
CA THR A 33 6.03 19.10 -1.57
C THR A 33 5.49 19.04 -0.14
N PHE A 34 5.82 18.00 0.64
CA PHE A 34 5.30 17.78 1.99
C PHE A 34 6.05 18.55 3.09
N GLN A 35 6.84 19.57 2.75
CA GLN A 35 7.56 20.39 3.76
C GLN A 35 6.64 21.05 4.79
N GLN A 36 5.39 21.33 4.42
CA GLN A 36 4.38 21.94 5.30
C GLN A 36 3.28 20.95 5.68
N TRP A 37 3.51 19.65 5.45
CA TRP A 37 2.53 18.63 5.83
C TRP A 37 2.33 18.63 7.35
N PRO A 38 1.08 18.60 7.85
CA PRO A 38 0.85 18.67 9.28
C PRO A 38 1.49 17.47 10.01
N ASP A 39 2.35 17.73 11.00
CA ASP A 39 2.94 16.67 11.85
C ASP A 39 1.87 15.87 12.63
N THR A 40 0.68 16.46 12.78
CA THR A 40 -0.50 15.83 13.42
C THR A 40 -1.33 15.00 12.46
N SER A 41 -0.96 14.96 11.18
CA SER A 41 -1.69 14.20 10.16
C SER A 41 -1.63 12.70 10.46
N PRO A 42 -2.75 11.97 10.35
CA PRO A 42 -2.80 10.54 10.64
C PRO A 42 -2.10 9.68 9.57
N VAL A 43 -1.74 10.27 8.42
CA VAL A 43 -1.09 9.58 7.31
C VAL A 43 0.27 10.22 6.98
N SER A 44 1.25 9.38 6.62
CA SER A 44 2.60 9.86 6.32
C SER A 44 2.74 10.43 4.91
N ALA A 45 3.61 11.44 4.76
CA ALA A 45 3.98 11.98 3.46
C ALA A 45 4.53 10.90 2.51
N ARG A 46 5.29 9.93 3.04
CA ARG A 46 5.85 8.83 2.25
C ARG A 46 4.76 7.91 1.68
N ASP A 47 3.75 7.57 2.47
CA ASP A 47 2.65 6.70 2.02
C ASP A 47 1.78 7.42 0.99
N LEU A 48 1.59 8.73 1.14
CA LEU A 48 0.94 9.57 0.13
C LEU A 48 1.75 9.60 -1.17
N VAL A 49 3.07 9.80 -1.12
CA VAL A 49 3.95 9.78 -2.29
C VAL A 49 3.92 8.43 -3.02
N ARG A 50 3.97 7.31 -2.28
CA ARG A 50 3.86 5.95 -2.82
C ARG A 50 2.50 5.69 -3.47
N ALA A 51 1.43 6.25 -2.90
CA ALA A 51 0.11 6.23 -3.50
C ALA A 51 -0.05 7.23 -4.67
N GLY A 52 1.02 7.92 -5.07
CA GLY A 52 1.07 8.78 -6.24
C GLY A 52 0.67 10.23 -5.96
N PHE A 53 0.60 10.63 -4.70
CA PHE A 53 0.18 11.96 -4.29
C PHE A 53 1.36 12.91 -4.05
N PHE A 54 1.12 14.19 -4.31
CA PHE A 54 1.94 15.30 -3.87
C PHE A 54 1.04 16.30 -3.10
N PHE A 55 1.63 17.02 -2.15
CA PHE A 55 0.91 18.01 -1.36
C PHE A 55 0.61 19.25 -2.18
N VAL A 56 -0.65 19.70 -2.13
CA VAL A 56 -1.10 20.94 -2.79
C VAL A 56 -1.61 21.96 -1.78
N GLY A 57 -2.17 21.51 -0.65
CA GLY A 57 -2.74 22.36 0.37
C GLY A 57 -3.92 23.22 -0.12
N PRO A 58 -4.54 24.04 0.76
CA PRO A 58 -4.23 24.20 2.19
C PRO A 58 -4.70 23.00 3.04
N GLY A 59 -4.23 22.89 4.28
CA GLY A 59 -4.63 21.80 5.19
C GLY A 59 -3.92 20.48 4.85
N ASP A 60 -4.69 19.43 4.59
CA ASP A 60 -4.21 18.09 4.26
C ASP A 60 -4.55 17.65 2.82
N GLU A 61 -4.79 18.64 1.93
CA GLU A 61 -5.12 18.37 0.54
C GLU A 61 -3.90 17.87 -0.26
N VAL A 62 -4.07 16.73 -0.93
CA VAL A 62 -3.06 16.11 -1.80
C VAL A 62 -3.63 15.79 -3.17
N GLN A 63 -2.79 15.79 -4.19
CA GLN A 63 -3.19 15.56 -5.58
C GLN A 63 -2.37 14.43 -6.23
N CYS A 64 -3.04 13.54 -6.97
CA CYS A 64 -2.37 12.47 -7.69
C CYS A 64 -1.68 13.00 -8.96
N PHE A 65 -0.41 12.63 -9.19
CA PHE A 65 0.34 13.01 -10.39
C PHE A 65 -0.23 12.41 -11.70
N CYS A 66 -0.98 11.32 -11.60
CA CYS A 66 -1.46 10.54 -12.74
C CYS A 66 -2.89 10.92 -13.13
N CYS A 67 -3.85 10.79 -12.21
CA CYS A 67 -5.25 11.08 -12.49
C CYS A 67 -5.64 12.53 -12.18
N GLY A 68 -4.79 13.29 -11.49
CA GLY A 68 -5.10 14.64 -11.02
C GLY A 68 -6.11 14.69 -9.86
N GLY A 69 -6.55 13.52 -9.36
CA GLY A 69 -7.52 13.41 -8.27
C GLY A 69 -7.00 14.02 -6.98
N VAL A 70 -7.85 14.79 -6.31
CA VAL A 70 -7.53 15.46 -5.03
C VAL A 70 -8.23 14.75 -3.89
N LEU A 71 -7.49 14.43 -2.83
CA LEU A 71 -7.99 13.86 -1.58
C LEU A 71 -7.62 14.74 -0.39
N LYS A 72 -8.44 14.69 0.65
CA LYS A 72 -8.34 15.51 1.87
C LYS A 72 -9.17 14.91 3.00
N ASP A 73 -9.15 15.56 4.16
CA ASP A 73 -9.85 15.13 5.37
C ASP A 73 -9.40 13.72 5.82
N TRP A 74 -8.08 13.50 5.81
CA TRP A 74 -7.45 12.23 6.16
C TRP A 74 -7.70 11.89 7.63
N GLY A 75 -8.29 10.72 7.85
CA GLY A 75 -8.63 10.20 9.17
C GLY A 75 -7.63 9.17 9.70
N PRO A 76 -7.60 8.95 11.03
CA PRO A 76 -6.88 7.84 11.63
C PRO A 76 -7.25 6.52 10.96
N GLY A 77 -6.26 5.94 10.26
CA GLY A 77 -6.38 4.64 9.64
C GLY A 77 -6.69 4.59 8.16
N ASP A 78 -6.82 5.74 7.50
CA ASP A 78 -6.90 5.78 6.05
C ASP A 78 -5.60 5.23 5.42
N TRP A 79 -5.77 4.46 4.35
CA TRP A 79 -4.65 3.94 3.56
C TRP A 79 -4.64 4.71 2.24
N PRO A 80 -3.63 5.56 1.97
CA PRO A 80 -3.60 6.42 0.80
C PRO A 80 -3.87 5.69 -0.52
N ALA A 81 -3.30 4.50 -0.71
CA ALA A 81 -3.52 3.70 -1.90
C ALA A 81 -4.97 3.17 -2.04
N LEU A 82 -5.60 2.78 -0.92
CA LEU A 82 -6.98 2.29 -0.94
C LEU A 82 -7.97 3.44 -1.13
N GLU A 83 -7.76 4.57 -0.46
CA GLU A 83 -8.60 5.76 -0.65
C GLU A 83 -8.45 6.30 -2.09
N HIS A 84 -7.25 6.26 -2.65
CA HIS A 84 -7.01 6.58 -4.05
C HIS A 84 -7.83 5.67 -4.99
N LEU A 85 -7.75 4.36 -4.80
CA LEU A 85 -8.51 3.41 -5.62
C LEU A 85 -10.03 3.57 -5.43
N LYS A 86 -10.48 3.82 -4.21
CA LYS A 86 -11.90 3.98 -3.86
C LYS A 86 -12.53 5.20 -4.53
N PHE A 87 -11.84 6.34 -4.52
CA PHE A 87 -12.38 7.59 -5.08
C PHE A 87 -12.02 7.80 -6.56
N PHE A 88 -10.90 7.24 -7.02
CA PHE A 88 -10.43 7.34 -8.40
C PHE A 88 -10.09 5.95 -8.97
N PRO A 89 -11.08 5.05 -9.11
CA PRO A 89 -10.86 3.66 -9.53
C PRO A 89 -10.37 3.49 -10.97
N SER A 90 -10.36 4.56 -11.76
CA SER A 90 -9.86 4.58 -13.15
C SER A 90 -8.47 5.21 -13.26
N CYS A 91 -7.80 5.51 -12.15
CA CYS A 91 -6.45 6.05 -12.18
C CYS A 91 -5.46 4.97 -12.64
N LYS A 92 -4.85 5.20 -13.80
CA LYS A 92 -3.89 4.26 -14.41
C LYS A 92 -2.75 3.87 -13.47
N PHE A 93 -2.23 4.84 -12.69
CA PHE A 93 -1.18 4.57 -11.70
C PHE A 93 -1.63 3.58 -10.62
N ILE A 94 -2.76 3.85 -9.95
CA ILE A 94 -3.20 3.00 -8.83
C ILE A 94 -3.74 1.64 -9.31
N CYS A 95 -4.19 1.57 -10.57
CA CYS A 95 -4.53 0.32 -11.26
C CYS A 95 -3.28 -0.48 -11.68
N GLY A 96 -2.06 0.04 -11.48
CA GLY A 96 -0.81 -0.67 -11.76
C GLY A 96 -0.37 -0.64 -13.23
N GLU A 97 -0.86 0.30 -14.03
CA GLU A 97 -0.31 0.59 -15.35
C GLU A 97 1.02 1.35 -15.22
N ASP A 98 1.97 1.06 -16.13
CA ASP A 98 3.20 1.85 -16.22
C ASP A 98 2.88 3.25 -16.79
N VAL A 99 2.81 4.21 -15.89
CA VAL A 99 2.65 5.63 -16.21
C VAL A 99 3.97 6.39 -16.02
N GLY A 100 5.12 5.72 -16.14
CA GLY A 100 6.44 6.34 -16.01
C GLY A 100 6.67 6.98 -14.64
N ASN A 101 6.16 6.35 -13.56
CA ASN A 101 6.53 6.73 -12.20
C ASN A 101 8.02 6.50 -12.02
N GLN A 102 8.74 7.51 -11.56
CA GLN A 102 10.16 7.40 -11.25
C GLN A 102 10.28 7.17 -9.75
N GLU A 103 10.37 5.89 -9.38
CA GLU A 103 10.56 5.46 -8.00
C GLU A 103 11.90 5.99 -7.47
N MET A 104 11.96 6.25 -6.16
CA MET A 104 13.23 6.46 -5.49
C MET A 104 13.96 5.11 -5.43
N LEU A 105 14.78 4.79 -6.45
CA LEU A 105 15.55 3.56 -6.47
C LEU A 105 16.49 3.50 -5.26
N PRO A 106 16.49 2.41 -4.49
CA PRO A 106 17.62 2.09 -3.62
C PRO A 106 18.82 1.87 -4.55
N LEU A 107 19.93 2.58 -4.30
CA LEU A 107 21.17 2.57 -5.08
C LEU A 107 21.74 1.19 -5.51
N ARG A 108 21.25 0.10 -4.93
CA ARG A 108 21.79 -1.23 -5.14
C ARG A 108 21.44 -1.85 -6.49
N GLU A 109 20.39 -1.41 -7.16
CA GLU A 109 19.97 -2.03 -8.43
C GLU A 109 20.84 -1.62 -9.64
N ILE A 110 21.69 -0.60 -9.52
CA ILE A 110 22.66 -0.22 -10.56
C ILE A 110 23.87 -1.16 -10.58
N PHE A 111 24.22 -1.79 -9.46
CA PHE A 111 25.49 -2.51 -9.30
C PHE A 111 25.45 -3.98 -9.74
N ASP A 112 24.27 -4.55 -10.01
CA ASP A 112 24.15 -5.99 -10.22
C ASP A 112 24.10 -6.44 -11.71
N THR A 113 24.24 -5.54 -12.71
CA THR A 113 24.04 -5.92 -14.13
C THR A 113 25.02 -5.48 -15.22
N VAL A 114 26.25 -5.00 -14.93
CA VAL A 114 27.22 -4.76 -16.04
C VAL A 114 28.64 -5.25 -15.76
N ASP A 115 29.08 -6.20 -16.59
CA ASP A 115 30.48 -6.53 -16.83
C ASP A 115 31.26 -5.26 -17.22
N GLY A 116 32.00 -4.70 -16.26
CA GLY A 116 33.30 -4.01 -16.39
C GLY A 116 33.55 -2.92 -17.44
N GLN A 117 32.66 -2.63 -18.39
CA GLN A 117 32.91 -1.73 -19.52
C GLN A 117 32.17 -0.38 -19.41
N PHE A 118 31.33 -0.18 -18.40
CA PHE A 118 30.62 1.10 -18.21
C PHE A 118 31.42 2.15 -17.41
N LEU A 119 32.57 1.78 -16.84
CA LEU A 119 33.45 2.73 -16.13
C LEU A 119 34.17 3.71 -17.06
N SER A 120 34.19 3.47 -18.38
CA SER A 120 34.75 4.42 -19.36
C SER A 120 33.77 5.51 -19.78
N LEU A 121 32.46 5.32 -19.59
CA LEU A 121 31.45 6.35 -19.88
C LEU A 121 31.27 7.36 -18.73
N LEU A 122 31.77 7.03 -17.53
CA LEU A 122 31.67 7.86 -16.33
C LEU A 122 32.75 8.96 -16.22
N GLN A 123 33.57 9.18 -17.25
CA GLN A 123 34.52 10.30 -17.27
C GLN A 123 33.89 11.66 -17.67
N GLY A 124 32.56 11.76 -17.77
CA GLY A 124 31.87 12.96 -18.23
C GLY A 124 30.74 13.48 -17.33
N LEU A 125 30.56 12.95 -16.12
CA LEU A 125 29.63 13.52 -15.14
C LEU A 125 30.45 14.08 -14.00
N ASP A 126 30.56 15.40 -13.97
CA ASP A 126 31.12 16.14 -12.85
C ASP A 126 30.44 15.71 -11.55
N SER A 127 31.28 15.59 -10.52
CA SER A 127 30.95 15.26 -9.13
C SER A 127 29.59 15.79 -8.67
N GLU A 128 28.69 14.89 -8.28
CA GLU A 128 28.06 14.81 -6.95
C GLU A 128 27.01 13.67 -6.90
N GLU A 129 26.87 13.08 -5.72
CA GLU A 129 25.87 12.06 -5.33
C GLU A 129 26.08 10.62 -5.83
N ALA A 130 27.18 10.01 -5.39
CA ALA A 130 27.07 8.64 -4.89
C ALA A 130 26.21 8.71 -3.62
N ALA A 131 24.91 8.41 -3.72
CA ALA A 131 24.03 8.44 -2.56
C ALA A 131 24.57 7.52 -1.43
N LEU A 132 24.47 8.00 -0.21
CA LEU A 132 24.88 7.25 0.97
C LEU A 132 23.79 6.21 1.30
N PRO A 133 24.10 5.17 2.10
CA PRO A 133 23.06 4.26 2.59
C PRO A 133 21.95 5.08 3.24
N ASN A 134 20.68 4.84 2.87
CA ASN A 134 19.54 5.53 3.49
C ASN A 134 19.65 5.45 5.01
N GLU A 135 19.75 6.60 5.67
CA GLU A 135 19.73 6.69 7.14
C GLU A 135 18.35 6.26 7.68
N PRO A 136 18.28 5.72 8.91
CA PRO A 136 17.00 5.44 9.53
C PRO A 136 16.18 6.73 9.67
N GLU A 137 14.88 6.67 9.39
CA GLU A 137 14.00 7.84 9.53
C GLU A 137 13.96 8.39 10.96
N TYR A 138 14.07 7.50 11.95
CA TYR A 138 14.09 7.81 13.38
C TYR A 138 15.40 7.31 14.01
N PRO A 139 16.50 8.08 13.91
CA PRO A 139 17.81 7.69 14.45
C PRO A 139 17.81 7.43 15.96
N GLU A 140 16.92 8.08 16.71
CA GLU A 140 16.72 7.89 18.15
C GLU A 140 16.04 6.56 18.51
N MET A 141 15.39 5.92 17.54
CA MET A 141 14.66 4.65 17.70
C MET A 141 15.43 3.44 17.15
N VAL A 142 16.74 3.57 16.93
CA VAL A 142 17.60 2.52 16.36
C VAL A 142 17.69 1.29 17.27
N THR A 143 17.76 1.47 18.59
CA THR A 143 17.88 0.34 19.53
C THR A 143 16.50 -0.25 19.86
N GLU A 144 16.45 -1.58 20.07
CA GLU A 144 15.20 -2.27 20.41
C GLU A 144 14.65 -1.79 21.75
N GLU A 145 15.53 -1.45 22.69
CA GLU A 145 15.17 -0.96 24.02
C GLU A 145 14.45 0.40 23.96
N MET A 146 14.92 1.32 23.10
CA MET A 146 14.27 2.62 22.91
C MET A 146 12.88 2.44 22.32
N ARG A 147 12.73 1.56 21.33
CA ARG A 147 11.41 1.24 20.76
C ARG A 147 10.50 0.59 21.80
N LEU A 148 10.98 -0.38 22.57
CA LEU A 148 10.20 -1.05 23.60
C LEU A 148 9.70 -0.06 24.68
N SER A 149 10.51 0.95 25.01
CA SER A 149 10.14 1.98 26.00
C SER A 149 8.91 2.81 25.61
N THR A 150 8.55 2.85 24.32
CA THR A 150 7.37 3.56 23.82
C THR A 150 6.04 2.86 24.16
N PHE A 151 6.06 1.57 24.49
CA PHE A 151 4.86 0.75 24.70
C PHE A 151 4.25 0.83 26.11
N GLN A 152 4.60 1.85 26.91
CA GLN A 152 4.11 1.99 28.30
C GLN A 152 2.58 2.00 28.42
N ASN A 153 1.88 2.54 27.42
CA ASN A 153 0.41 2.62 27.38
C ASN A 153 -0.18 1.84 26.18
N TRP A 154 0.45 0.71 25.81
CA TRP A 154 -0.05 -0.12 24.72
C TRP A 154 -1.45 -0.67 25.03
N PRO A 155 -2.43 -0.57 24.11
CA PRO A 155 -3.80 -1.02 24.35
C PRO A 155 -3.87 -2.51 24.66
N GLN A 156 -4.56 -2.85 25.75
CA GLN A 156 -4.76 -4.25 26.14
C GLN A 156 -5.57 -5.04 25.12
N TYR A 157 -6.46 -4.38 24.35
CA TYR A 157 -7.30 -5.04 23.35
C TYR A 157 -6.54 -5.54 22.13
N ALA A 158 -5.32 -5.05 21.87
CA ALA A 158 -4.54 -5.45 20.70
C ALA A 158 -3.94 -6.86 20.83
N ASP A 159 -4.00 -7.47 22.03
CA ASP A 159 -3.55 -8.84 22.35
C ASP A 159 -2.17 -9.20 21.73
N MET A 160 -1.29 -8.21 21.61
CA MET A 160 0.04 -8.35 21.02
C MET A 160 1.14 -8.09 22.05
N ASN A 161 2.21 -8.86 21.92
CA ASN A 161 3.39 -8.73 22.76
C ASN A 161 4.30 -7.59 22.24
N PRO A 162 4.52 -6.51 23.01
CA PRO A 162 5.33 -5.36 22.61
C PRO A 162 6.77 -5.71 22.24
N GLU A 163 7.39 -6.70 22.89
CA GLU A 163 8.75 -7.13 22.58
C GLU A 163 8.87 -7.68 21.15
N ARG A 164 7.83 -8.38 20.66
CA ARG A 164 7.79 -8.84 19.25
C ARG A 164 7.72 -7.68 18.26
N LEU A 165 6.95 -6.63 18.59
CA LEU A 165 6.82 -5.43 17.76
C LEU A 165 8.13 -4.64 17.73
N ALA A 166 8.72 -4.38 18.90
CA ALA A 166 10.00 -3.70 19.06
C ALA A 166 11.12 -4.42 18.29
N ARG A 167 11.21 -5.76 18.41
CA ARG A 167 12.18 -6.57 17.68
C ARG A 167 12.03 -6.49 16.16
N ALA A 168 10.80 -6.38 15.66
CA ALA A 168 10.50 -6.21 14.23
C ALA A 168 10.71 -4.77 13.71
N GLY A 169 11.29 -3.90 14.54
CA GLY A 169 11.64 -2.53 14.18
C GLY A 169 10.54 -1.52 14.49
N PHE A 170 9.47 -1.90 15.18
CA PHE A 170 8.33 -1.03 15.45
C PHE A 170 8.40 -0.34 16.80
N PHE A 171 8.05 0.95 16.85
CA PHE A 171 7.77 1.69 18.09
C PHE A 171 6.31 2.15 18.11
N TYR A 172 5.74 2.29 19.29
CA TYR A 172 4.36 2.73 19.48
C TYR A 172 4.23 4.24 19.30
N THR A 173 3.22 4.66 18.53
CA THR A 173 2.95 6.08 18.26
C THR A 173 2.21 6.79 19.40
N GLY A 174 1.65 6.04 20.35
CA GLY A 174 0.79 6.58 21.40
C GLY A 174 -0.69 6.69 21.01
N GLN A 175 -1.06 6.31 19.79
CA GLN A 175 -2.43 6.37 19.27
C GLN A 175 -2.94 4.97 18.90
N ASP A 176 -4.10 4.60 19.46
CA ASP A 176 -4.75 3.30 19.28
C ASP A 176 -3.76 2.13 19.36
N ASP A 177 -3.76 1.22 18.38
CA ASP A 177 -2.76 0.15 18.26
C ASP A 177 -1.78 0.40 17.10
N VAL A 178 -1.53 1.68 16.77
CA VAL A 178 -0.69 2.06 15.63
C VAL A 178 0.78 2.06 16.03
N VAL A 179 1.58 1.32 15.27
CA VAL A 179 3.05 1.29 15.42
C VAL A 179 3.75 1.78 14.15
N ARG A 180 4.96 2.32 14.30
CA ARG A 180 5.82 2.86 13.23
C ARG A 180 7.16 2.15 13.18
N CYS A 181 7.65 1.84 11.99
CA CYS A 181 9.01 1.33 11.83
C CYS A 181 10.03 2.48 11.90
N PHE A 182 11.06 2.34 12.74
CA PHE A 182 12.11 3.35 12.90
C PHE A 182 12.90 3.65 11.61
N TYR A 183 12.95 2.70 10.67
CA TYR A 183 13.79 2.81 9.48
C TYR A 183 13.01 3.33 8.28
N CYS A 184 11.87 2.71 7.96
CA CYS A 184 11.12 2.99 6.74
C CYS A 184 9.92 3.92 6.94
N ASP A 185 9.61 4.30 8.19
CA ASP A 185 8.36 4.95 8.60
C ASP A 185 7.12 4.16 8.19
N GLY A 186 7.21 2.83 8.20
CA GLY A 186 6.08 1.95 7.90
C GLY A 186 5.11 1.85 9.07
N HIS A 187 3.84 2.17 8.83
CA HIS A 187 2.74 2.11 9.81
C HIS A 187 1.99 0.79 9.74
N VAL A 188 1.72 0.17 10.89
CA VAL A 188 0.86 -1.02 10.97
C VAL A 188 -0.06 -0.89 12.19
N ARG A 189 -1.31 -1.35 12.04
CA ARG A 189 -2.40 -1.25 13.03
C ARG A 189 -3.37 -2.42 12.88
N ASN A 190 -4.43 -2.45 13.70
CA ASN A 190 -5.42 -3.53 13.78
C ASN A 190 -4.78 -4.90 14.08
N TRP A 191 -3.87 -4.90 15.04
CA TRP A 191 -3.12 -6.06 15.44
C TRP A 191 -3.99 -7.12 16.11
N SER A 192 -3.70 -8.38 15.82
CA SER A 192 -4.24 -9.55 16.49
C SER A 192 -3.12 -10.42 17.04
N PHE A 193 -3.36 -11.16 18.13
CA PHE A 193 -2.38 -12.07 18.73
C PHE A 193 -1.74 -13.08 17.77
N ARG A 194 -2.43 -13.40 16.67
CA ARG A 194 -1.95 -14.33 15.63
C ARG A 194 -1.02 -13.68 14.62
N ASP A 195 -0.98 -12.36 14.57
CA ASP A 195 -0.16 -11.65 13.62
C ASP A 195 1.32 -11.80 13.98
N ASP A 196 2.13 -11.86 12.93
CA ASP A 196 3.57 -11.84 13.05
C ASP A 196 4.08 -10.48 12.56
N PRO A 197 4.74 -9.69 13.42
CA PRO A 197 5.18 -8.35 13.05
C PRO A 197 6.11 -8.31 11.85
N TRP A 198 6.99 -9.31 11.68
CA TRP A 198 7.86 -9.39 10.51
C TRP A 198 7.08 -9.66 9.22
N THR A 199 6.05 -10.50 9.32
CA THR A 199 5.17 -10.83 8.20
C THR A 199 4.34 -9.61 7.77
N GLU A 200 3.72 -8.90 8.71
CA GLU A 200 2.98 -7.66 8.38
C GLU A 200 3.92 -6.57 7.86
N HIS A 201 5.14 -6.44 8.41
CA HIS A 201 6.16 -5.54 7.89
C HIS A 201 6.52 -5.87 6.43
N ALA A 202 6.78 -7.14 6.13
CA ALA A 202 7.12 -7.59 4.77
C ALA A 202 5.97 -7.51 3.79
N LYS A 203 4.73 -7.67 4.27
CA LYS A 203 3.51 -7.57 3.48
C LYS A 203 3.25 -6.16 2.97
N TRP A 204 3.44 -5.15 3.83
CA TRP A 204 3.11 -3.76 3.50
C TRP A 204 4.32 -2.92 3.06
N TYR A 205 5.52 -3.23 3.57
CA TYR A 205 6.75 -2.46 3.30
C TYR A 205 7.92 -3.37 2.89
N PRO A 206 7.81 -4.12 1.79
CA PRO A 206 8.83 -5.08 1.35
C PRO A 206 10.20 -4.44 1.01
N GLY A 207 10.22 -3.14 0.72
CA GLY A 207 11.45 -2.37 0.43
C GLY A 207 12.18 -1.82 1.67
N CYS A 208 11.72 -2.12 2.88
CA CYS A 208 12.38 -1.63 4.10
C CYS A 208 13.78 -2.23 4.25
N GLU A 209 14.83 -1.40 4.24
CA GLU A 209 16.23 -1.83 4.37
C GLU A 209 16.52 -2.55 5.69
N PHE A 210 15.93 -2.11 6.81
CA PHE A 210 16.04 -2.84 8.07
C PHE A 210 15.45 -4.25 7.95
N LEU A 211 14.25 -4.38 7.38
CA LEU A 211 13.60 -5.66 7.15
C LEU A 211 14.44 -6.57 6.22
N LEU A 212 14.94 -6.02 5.12
CA LEU A 212 15.81 -6.70 4.17
C LEU A 212 17.08 -7.24 4.85
N ARG A 213 17.73 -6.44 5.69
CA ARG A 213 18.93 -6.84 6.45
C ARG A 213 18.61 -7.88 7.53
N SER A 214 17.47 -7.75 8.21
CA SER A 214 17.11 -8.63 9.34
C SER A 214 16.51 -9.97 8.91
N LYS A 215 15.76 -10.02 7.81
CA LYS A 215 15.01 -11.22 7.39
C LYS A 215 15.42 -11.77 6.03
N GLY A 216 16.05 -10.97 5.17
CA GLY A 216 16.49 -11.38 3.85
C GLY A 216 15.40 -11.35 2.78
N ARG A 217 15.83 -11.32 1.51
CA ARG A 217 14.96 -11.20 0.33
C ARG A 217 14.01 -12.39 0.15
N GLU A 218 14.44 -13.60 0.47
CA GLU A 218 13.61 -14.81 0.30
C GLU A 218 12.41 -14.84 1.24
N PHE A 219 12.58 -14.38 2.48
CA PHE A 219 11.47 -14.22 3.42
C PHE A 219 10.44 -13.20 2.91
N ILE A 220 10.92 -12.06 2.40
CA ILE A 220 10.03 -11.01 1.89
C ILE A 220 9.27 -11.53 0.66
N ARG A 221 9.95 -12.21 -0.27
CA ARG A 221 9.32 -12.79 -1.46
C ARG A 221 8.24 -13.81 -1.08
N SER A 222 8.52 -14.73 -0.15
CA SER A 222 7.52 -15.73 0.23
C SER A 222 6.28 -15.13 0.91
N VAL A 223 6.46 -14.07 1.70
CA VAL A 223 5.35 -13.31 2.29
C VAL A 223 4.56 -12.57 1.20
N GLN A 224 5.24 -11.90 0.27
CA GLN A 224 4.62 -11.21 -0.86
C GLN A 224 3.87 -12.18 -1.79
N GLU A 225 4.40 -13.38 -2.02
CA GLU A 225 3.74 -14.44 -2.81
C GLU A 225 2.52 -15.02 -2.10
N SER A 226 2.62 -15.23 -0.77
CA SER A 226 1.50 -15.70 0.05
C SER A 226 0.40 -14.65 0.20
N PHE A 227 0.80 -13.38 0.26
CA PHE A 227 -0.13 -12.26 0.25
C PHE A 227 -0.76 -12.08 -1.12
N SER A 228 0.04 -12.19 -2.17
CA SER A 228 -0.42 -12.17 -3.56
C SER A 228 -1.37 -13.34 -3.82
N SER A 229 -1.11 -14.57 -3.41
CA SER A 229 -2.07 -15.67 -3.60
C SER A 229 -3.39 -15.48 -2.83
N THR A 230 -3.37 -14.72 -1.74
CA THR A 230 -4.56 -14.37 -0.94
C THR A 230 -5.29 -13.13 -1.48
N LEU A 231 -4.59 -12.20 -2.14
CA LEU A 231 -5.13 -11.00 -2.79
C LEU A 231 -5.45 -11.18 -4.29
N PHE A 232 -4.85 -12.17 -4.96
CA PHE A 232 -5.04 -12.48 -6.39
C PHE A 232 -6.47 -12.93 -6.69
N GLY A 233 -7.25 -13.30 -5.67
CA GLY A 233 -8.69 -13.53 -5.81
C GLY A 233 -9.52 -12.24 -5.81
N PHE A 234 -9.01 -11.12 -5.30
CA PHE A 234 -9.79 -9.90 -5.08
C PHE A 234 -9.36 -8.71 -5.96
N PHE A 235 -8.09 -8.64 -6.37
CA PHE A 235 -7.54 -7.46 -7.04
C PHE A 235 -7.50 -7.53 -8.59
N LEU A 236 -7.61 -8.72 -9.20
CA LEU A 236 -7.61 -8.86 -10.67
C LEU A 236 -8.98 -8.68 -11.32
N PHE A 237 -10.05 -8.49 -10.56
CA PHE A 237 -11.41 -8.53 -11.10
C PHE A 237 -11.82 -7.28 -11.90
N PHE A 238 -10.99 -6.21 -12.01
CA PHE A 238 -11.44 -4.99 -12.71
C PHE A 238 -10.50 -4.30 -13.70
N PHE A 239 -9.16 -4.43 -13.68
CA PHE A 239 -8.34 -3.73 -14.68
C PHE A 239 -7.14 -4.56 -15.14
N GLY A 240 -7.02 -4.66 -16.46
CA GLY A 240 -6.28 -5.70 -17.14
C GLY A 240 -4.76 -5.56 -17.07
N LYS A 241 -4.10 -6.70 -17.22
CA LYS A 241 -2.74 -6.77 -17.78
C LYS A 241 -2.75 -7.66 -19.02
N ASP A 242 -2.43 -7.01 -20.13
CA ASP A 242 -1.96 -7.51 -21.42
C ASP A 242 -2.31 -8.97 -21.78
N GLU A 243 -3.35 -9.11 -22.60
CA GLU A 243 -3.91 -10.37 -23.09
C GLU A 243 -3.08 -10.99 -24.24
N SER A 244 -1.92 -10.42 -24.58
CA SER A 244 -1.21 -10.79 -25.80
C SER A 244 -0.11 -11.84 -25.63
N ARG A 245 -0.29 -12.87 -24.79
CA ARG A 245 0.65 -14.04 -24.76
C ARG A 245 0.21 -15.29 -24.00
N ILE A 246 -1.09 -15.49 -23.73
CA ILE A 246 -1.57 -16.61 -22.92
C ILE A 246 -2.38 -17.57 -23.80
N SER A 247 -2.09 -18.88 -23.72
CA SER A 247 -2.87 -19.91 -24.42
C SER A 247 -4.34 -19.87 -23.96
N THR A 248 -5.28 -20.13 -24.86
CA THR A 248 -6.73 -20.18 -24.55
C THR A 248 -7.04 -21.16 -23.40
N GLU A 249 -6.25 -22.22 -23.25
CA GLU A 249 -6.39 -23.18 -22.14
C GLU A 249 -6.00 -22.56 -20.79
N GLU A 250 -4.97 -21.72 -20.77
CA GLU A 250 -4.50 -21.03 -19.57
C GLU A 250 -5.47 -19.89 -19.20
N GLN A 251 -6.07 -19.21 -20.18
CA GLN A 251 -7.15 -18.25 -19.94
C GLN A 251 -8.38 -18.92 -19.30
N LEU A 252 -8.79 -20.09 -19.82
CA LEU A 252 -9.90 -20.87 -19.25
C LEU A 252 -9.59 -21.37 -17.83
N ARG A 253 -8.35 -21.76 -17.56
CA ARG A 253 -7.94 -22.17 -16.21
C ARG A 253 -8.06 -21.01 -15.22
N ARG A 254 -7.59 -19.83 -15.59
CA ARG A 254 -7.67 -18.62 -14.74
C ARG A 254 -9.11 -18.20 -14.46
N LEU A 255 -9.97 -18.16 -15.48
CA LEU A 255 -11.39 -17.84 -15.30
C LEU A 255 -12.11 -18.84 -14.37
N ARG A 256 -11.69 -20.11 -14.37
CA ARG A 256 -12.20 -21.11 -13.43
C ARG A 256 -11.67 -20.87 -12.02
N GLU A 257 -10.36 -20.65 -11.88
CA GLU A 257 -9.74 -20.37 -10.58
C GLU A 257 -10.35 -19.13 -9.92
N GLU A 258 -10.64 -18.06 -10.67
CA GLU A 258 -11.30 -16.84 -10.19
C GLU A 258 -12.69 -17.10 -9.60
N ARG A 259 -13.45 -18.03 -10.18
CA ARG A 259 -14.81 -18.38 -9.74
C ARG A 259 -14.83 -19.40 -8.60
N MET A 260 -13.69 -19.97 -8.23
CA MET A 260 -13.58 -20.95 -7.16
C MET A 260 -13.42 -20.31 -5.78
N CYS A 261 -14.11 -20.89 -4.79
CA CYS A 261 -14.00 -20.57 -3.37
C CYS A 261 -12.56 -20.68 -2.91
N LYS A 262 -12.02 -19.60 -2.35
CA LYS A 262 -10.61 -19.55 -1.93
C LYS A 262 -10.32 -20.28 -0.61
N LEU A 263 -11.35 -20.88 -0.01
CA LEU A 263 -11.25 -21.59 1.27
C LEU A 263 -11.20 -23.10 1.08
N CYS A 264 -12.09 -23.65 0.25
CA CYS A 264 -12.09 -25.08 -0.08
C CYS A 264 -11.43 -25.41 -1.41
N MET A 265 -11.25 -24.42 -2.29
CA MET A 265 -10.75 -24.59 -3.66
C MET A 265 -11.57 -25.60 -4.48
N ASP A 266 -12.85 -25.77 -4.13
CA ASP A 266 -13.73 -26.79 -4.71
C ASP A 266 -15.04 -26.15 -5.23
N GLY A 267 -15.86 -25.58 -4.35
CA GLY A 267 -17.13 -24.95 -4.75
C GLY A 267 -16.96 -23.54 -5.35
N ASP A 268 -17.93 -23.08 -6.14
CA ASP A 268 -17.92 -21.72 -6.69
C ASP A 268 -18.18 -20.65 -5.62
N VAL A 269 -17.47 -19.52 -5.73
CA VAL A 269 -17.70 -18.33 -4.91
C VAL A 269 -19.13 -17.86 -5.14
N SER A 270 -19.89 -17.69 -4.06
CA SER A 270 -21.32 -17.40 -4.15
C SER A 270 -21.87 -16.58 -2.97
N VAL A 271 -21.00 -16.09 -2.08
CA VAL A 271 -21.41 -15.34 -0.88
C VAL A 271 -20.63 -14.06 -0.70
N VAL A 272 -21.35 -12.95 -0.58
CA VAL A 272 -20.82 -11.63 -0.20
C VAL A 272 -20.98 -11.43 1.31
N PHE A 273 -19.92 -10.97 1.97
CA PHE A 273 -19.96 -10.62 3.40
C PHE A 273 -20.32 -9.16 3.63
N VAL A 274 -21.30 -8.90 4.50
CA VAL A 274 -21.74 -7.55 4.89
C VAL A 274 -21.15 -7.19 6.26
N PRO A 275 -20.63 -5.96 6.46
CA PRO A 275 -20.70 -4.80 5.55
C PRO A 275 -19.53 -4.67 4.56
N CYS A 276 -18.53 -5.54 4.60
CA CYS A 276 -17.28 -5.31 3.87
C CYS A 276 -17.33 -5.59 2.36
N GLY A 277 -18.40 -6.19 1.84
CA GLY A 277 -18.61 -6.45 0.42
C GLY A 277 -17.75 -7.57 -0.18
N HIS A 278 -16.98 -8.32 0.61
CA HIS A 278 -16.02 -9.27 0.06
C HIS A 278 -16.68 -10.60 -0.38
N LEU A 279 -16.46 -11.01 -1.64
CA LEU A 279 -16.93 -12.22 -2.32
C LEU A 279 -15.78 -13.23 -2.45
N VAL A 280 -15.60 -14.13 -1.48
CA VAL A 280 -14.43 -15.04 -1.43
C VAL A 280 -14.78 -16.51 -1.11
N ALA A 281 -15.98 -16.77 -0.60
CA ALA A 281 -16.40 -18.09 -0.14
C ALA A 281 -17.58 -18.66 -0.97
N CYS A 282 -17.64 -19.98 -1.07
CA CYS A 282 -18.86 -20.69 -1.45
C CYS A 282 -19.87 -20.68 -0.30
N GLY A 283 -21.12 -21.03 -0.60
CA GLY A 283 -22.20 -21.13 0.38
C GLY A 283 -21.86 -21.99 1.61
N GLU A 284 -21.19 -23.12 1.42
CA GLU A 284 -20.84 -24.04 2.51
C GLU A 284 -19.72 -23.48 3.41
N CYS A 285 -18.66 -22.94 2.82
CA CYS A 285 -17.57 -22.35 3.59
C CYS A 285 -18.01 -21.10 4.35
N ALA A 286 -18.94 -20.32 3.79
CA ALA A 286 -19.44 -19.09 4.41
C ALA A 286 -20.14 -19.32 5.76
N LEU A 287 -20.79 -20.48 5.95
CA LEU A 287 -21.53 -20.79 7.18
C LEU A 287 -20.66 -20.84 8.44
N ASN A 288 -19.37 -21.12 8.27
CA ASN A 288 -18.43 -21.33 9.38
C ASN A 288 -17.55 -20.09 9.65
N LEU A 289 -17.83 -18.96 9.02
CA LEU A 289 -17.02 -17.74 9.14
C LEU A 289 -17.75 -16.68 9.97
N ARG A 290 -17.01 -16.09 10.91
CA ARG A 290 -17.45 -14.93 11.70
C ARG A 290 -16.73 -13.63 11.32
N LEU A 291 -15.56 -13.76 10.69
CA LEU A 291 -14.75 -12.65 10.19
C LEU A 291 -14.51 -12.87 8.70
N CYS A 292 -14.50 -11.79 7.94
CA CYS A 292 -14.17 -11.83 6.52
C CYS A 292 -12.71 -12.30 6.34
N PRO A 293 -12.44 -13.32 5.51
CA PRO A 293 -11.07 -13.79 5.26
C PRO A 293 -10.15 -12.75 4.61
N ILE A 294 -10.71 -11.75 3.93
CA ILE A 294 -9.96 -10.72 3.22
C ILE A 294 -9.61 -9.54 4.14
N CYS A 295 -10.63 -8.87 4.68
CA CYS A 295 -10.46 -7.63 5.43
C CYS A 295 -10.61 -7.79 6.94
N ARG A 296 -10.91 -9.01 7.41
CA ARG A 296 -11.12 -9.35 8.83
C ARG A 296 -12.26 -8.60 9.52
N ALA A 297 -13.08 -7.85 8.77
CA ALA A 297 -14.30 -7.24 9.31
C ALA A 297 -15.25 -8.32 9.86
N LEU A 298 -15.95 -7.99 10.95
CA LEU A 298 -17.03 -8.80 11.49
C LEU A 298 -18.12 -9.02 10.44
N ILE A 299 -18.43 -10.29 10.16
CA ILE A 299 -19.50 -10.66 9.25
C ILE A 299 -20.81 -10.50 10.02
N GLN A 300 -21.59 -9.48 9.67
CA GLN A 300 -22.93 -9.29 10.21
C GLN A 300 -23.94 -10.15 9.45
N GLU A 301 -23.77 -10.24 8.13
CA GLU A 301 -24.64 -11.00 7.25
C GLU A 301 -23.84 -11.60 6.08
N SER A 302 -24.28 -12.76 5.60
CA SER A 302 -23.76 -13.44 4.43
C SER A 302 -24.86 -13.55 3.36
N VAL A 303 -24.68 -12.81 2.27
CA VAL A 303 -25.68 -12.71 1.19
C VAL A 303 -25.26 -13.62 0.03
N LYS A 304 -26.12 -14.57 -0.34
CA LYS A 304 -25.88 -15.43 -1.49
C LYS A 304 -26.12 -14.66 -2.79
N THR A 305 -25.17 -14.71 -3.70
CA THR A 305 -25.22 -14.03 -5.00
C THR A 305 -25.13 -15.02 -6.15
N PHE A 306 -25.76 -14.68 -7.28
CA PHE A 306 -25.68 -15.44 -8.52
C PHE A 306 -24.88 -14.64 -9.54
N MET A 307 -23.76 -15.20 -10.00
CA MET A 307 -22.96 -14.62 -11.07
C MET A 307 -23.54 -15.06 -12.42
N SER A 308 -24.04 -14.11 -13.21
CA SER A 308 -24.62 -14.31 -14.56
C SER A 308 -23.57 -14.22 -15.65
#